data_AF-A0A381ZVL0-F1
#
_entry.id   AF-A0A381ZVL0-F1
#
_cell.length_a   1.000
_cell.length_b   1.000
_cell.length_c   1.000
_cell.angle_alpha   90.00
_cell.angle_beta   90.00
_cell.angle_gamma   90.00
#
_symmetry.space_group_name_H-M   'P 1'
#
loop_
_entity.id
_entity.type
_entity.pdbx_description
1 polymer ?
#
loop_
_entity_poly.entity_id
_entity_poly.type
_entity_poly.pdbx_seq_one_letter_code
_entity_poly.pdbx_strand_id
1 'polypeptide(L)'
;PAEILSFIQNDTEYKKLLNEEIGINVVQSYHGYVLNYMMSEWTNYLLETSRHLLESSSDCNNEILKQFDEISKFTLGCSFNPLGKDRMLKNPEYVFTYDIESWIKSVSDKPLTSFKFSHTQKVVFKFSDLQFKAVQDTLNRYPDNMSGRGLALKSISMHNLWRKPLRN
;
A
#
# COMPACT_ATOMS: atom_id res chain seq x y z
N PRO A 1 -35.16 2.91 12.61
CA PRO A 1 -34.45 3.64 13.71
C PRO A 1 -34.72 3.08 15.11
N ALA A 2 -36.00 2.88 15.48
CA ALA A 2 -36.38 2.36 16.80
C ALA A 2 -35.91 0.91 17.06
N GLU A 3 -36.02 0.02 16.08
CA GLU A 3 -35.58 -1.39 16.21
C GLU A 3 -34.07 -1.52 16.45
N ILE A 4 -33.25 -0.76 15.73
CA ILE A 4 -31.79 -0.74 15.91
C ILE A 4 -31.43 -0.23 17.30
N LEU A 5 -32.10 0.82 17.78
CA LEU A 5 -31.90 1.35 19.12
C LEU A 5 -32.28 0.32 20.18
N SER A 6 -33.44 -0.33 20.07
CA SER A 6 -33.85 -1.37 21.02
C SER A 6 -32.91 -2.59 21.00
N PHE A 7 -32.36 -2.92 19.83
CA PHE A 7 -31.41 -4.02 19.67
C PHE A 7 -30.08 -3.70 20.37
N ILE A 8 -29.51 -2.51 20.12
CA ILE A 8 -28.21 -2.08 20.67
C ILE A 8 -28.30 -1.77 22.18
N GLN A 9 -29.45 -1.35 22.69
CA GLN A 9 -29.61 -0.97 24.10
C GLN A 9 -29.60 -2.15 25.07
N ASN A 10 -29.63 -3.40 24.61
CA ASN A 10 -29.41 -4.54 25.49
C ASN A 10 -27.91 -4.68 25.82
N ASP A 11 -27.58 -5.05 27.06
CA ASP A 11 -26.19 -5.10 27.54
C ASP A 11 -25.27 -6.01 26.71
N THR A 12 -25.81 -7.10 26.15
CA THR A 12 -25.06 -8.06 25.34
C THR A 12 -24.67 -7.43 23.99
N GLU A 13 -25.63 -6.89 23.26
CA GLU A 13 -25.41 -6.26 21.96
C GLU A 13 -24.63 -4.95 22.09
N TYR A 14 -24.84 -4.19 23.17
CA TYR A 14 -24.02 -3.03 23.49
C TYR A 14 -22.55 -3.42 23.70
N LYS A 15 -22.27 -4.49 24.45
CA LYS A 15 -20.91 -5.00 24.63
C LYS A 15 -20.30 -5.47 23.31
N LYS A 16 -21.07 -6.16 22.45
CA LYS A 16 -20.61 -6.53 21.11
C LYS A 16 -20.25 -5.32 20.26
N LEU A 17 -21.03 -4.23 20.35
CA LEU A 17 -20.72 -2.97 19.66
C LEU A 17 -19.42 -2.35 20.19
N LEU A 18 -19.22 -2.32 21.51
CA LEU A 18 -17.99 -1.81 22.14
C LEU A 18 -16.76 -2.67 21.80
N ASN A 19 -16.94 -3.97 21.67
CA ASN A 19 -15.89 -4.93 21.30
C ASN A 19 -15.63 -4.99 19.79
N GLU A 20 -16.31 -4.17 18.97
CA GLU A 20 -16.18 -4.17 17.50
C GLU A 20 -16.65 -5.49 16.84
N GLU A 21 -17.54 -6.24 17.49
CA GLU A 21 -18.14 -7.48 16.95
C GLU A 21 -19.33 -7.18 16.03
N ILE A 22 -20.01 -6.04 16.24
CA ILE A 22 -21.13 -5.55 15.41
C ILE A 22 -20.96 -4.07 15.09
N GLY A 23 -21.59 -3.58 14.01
CA GLY A 23 -21.60 -2.15 13.67
C GLY A 23 -20.29 -1.56 13.14
N ILE A 24 -19.27 -2.40 12.91
CA ILE A 24 -18.00 -1.95 12.33
C ILE A 24 -18.18 -1.48 10.88
N ASN A 25 -17.40 -0.47 10.49
CA ASN A 25 -17.26 -0.14 9.09
C ASN A 25 -16.34 -1.18 8.44
N VAL A 26 -16.94 -2.21 7.85
CA VAL A 26 -16.25 -3.36 7.23
C VAL A 26 -15.15 -2.91 6.28
N VAL A 27 -15.46 -2.00 5.34
CA VAL A 27 -14.49 -1.52 4.33
C VAL A 27 -13.27 -0.87 5.00
N GLN A 28 -13.48 0.00 5.98
CA GLN A 28 -12.38 0.69 6.66
C GLN A 28 -11.54 -0.25 7.53
N SER A 29 -12.21 -1.19 8.19
CA SER A 29 -11.59 -2.17 9.07
C SER A 29 -10.65 -3.08 8.27
N TYR A 30 -11.13 -3.63 7.15
CA TYR A 30 -10.32 -4.47 6.27
C TYR A 30 -9.26 -3.67 5.51
N HIS A 31 -9.53 -2.43 5.11
CA HIS A 31 -8.50 -1.56 4.52
C HIS A 31 -7.34 -1.36 5.50
N GLY A 32 -7.63 -1.08 6.77
CA GLY A 32 -6.60 -0.97 7.80
C GLY A 32 -5.89 -2.28 8.08
N TYR A 33 -6.62 -3.38 8.10
CA TYR A 33 -6.03 -4.72 8.26
C TYR A 33 -5.02 -5.03 7.14
N VAL A 34 -5.40 -4.81 5.87
CA VAL A 34 -4.51 -5.04 4.72
C VAL A 34 -3.25 -4.19 4.82
N LEU A 35 -3.37 -2.88 5.04
CA LEU A 35 -2.21 -1.99 5.13
C LEU A 35 -1.27 -2.31 6.31
N ASN A 36 -1.80 -2.87 7.41
CA ASN A 36 -0.99 -3.20 8.58
C ASN A 36 -0.32 -4.57 8.49
N TYR A 37 -1.00 -5.55 7.90
CA TYR A 37 -0.65 -6.96 8.10
C TYR A 37 -0.55 -7.78 6.82
N MET A 38 -1.14 -7.33 5.71
CA MET A 38 -1.22 -8.14 4.49
C MET A 38 -0.76 -7.40 3.23
N MET A 39 -0.12 -6.24 3.35
CA MET A 39 0.17 -5.41 2.18
C MET A 39 1.11 -6.14 1.20
N SER A 40 2.05 -6.92 1.71
CA SER A 40 2.98 -7.71 0.90
C SER A 40 2.26 -8.82 0.15
N GLU A 41 1.45 -9.61 0.84
CA GLU A 41 0.62 -10.68 0.27
C GLU A 41 -0.36 -10.13 -0.77
N TRP A 42 -1.03 -9.02 -0.45
CA TRP A 42 -1.96 -8.36 -1.35
C TRP A 42 -1.27 -7.82 -2.61
N THR A 43 -0.10 -7.18 -2.45
CA THR A 43 0.68 -6.69 -3.59
C THR A 43 1.14 -7.84 -4.48
N ASN A 44 1.66 -8.93 -3.90
CA ASN A 44 2.11 -10.09 -4.66
C ASN A 44 0.95 -10.73 -5.43
N TYR A 45 -0.20 -10.94 -4.79
CA TYR A 45 -1.38 -11.50 -5.45
C TYR A 45 -1.82 -10.66 -6.67
N LEU A 46 -1.82 -9.32 -6.52
CA LEU A 46 -2.17 -8.42 -7.63
C LEU A 46 -1.15 -8.51 -8.78
N LEU A 47 0.14 -8.57 -8.45
CA LEU A 47 1.22 -8.65 -9.44
C LEU A 47 1.22 -10.00 -10.17
N GLU A 48 0.98 -11.11 -9.47
CA GLU A 48 0.84 -12.45 -10.04
C GLU A 48 -0.36 -12.52 -10.98
N THR A 49 -1.52 -12.01 -10.53
CA THR A 49 -2.72 -11.94 -11.37
C THR A 49 -2.47 -11.10 -12.62
N SER A 50 -1.81 -9.95 -12.47
CA SER A 50 -1.48 -9.05 -13.57
C SER A 50 -0.49 -9.69 -14.54
N ARG A 51 0.49 -10.46 -14.05
CA ARG A 51 1.42 -11.24 -14.88
C ARG A 51 0.66 -12.27 -15.72
N HIS A 52 -0.24 -13.05 -15.11
CA HIS A 52 -1.01 -14.06 -15.83
C HIS A 52 -1.87 -13.46 -16.95
N LEU A 53 -2.50 -12.30 -16.70
CA LEU A 53 -3.25 -11.57 -17.72
C LEU A 53 -2.32 -11.07 -18.84
N LEU A 54 -1.14 -10.56 -18.50
CA LEU A 54 -0.16 -10.08 -19.46
C LEU A 54 0.38 -11.21 -20.34
N GLU A 55 0.76 -12.35 -19.75
CA GLU A 55 1.23 -13.55 -20.45
C GLU A 55 0.16 -14.18 -21.34
N SER A 56 -1.12 -13.96 -21.03
CA SER A 56 -2.24 -14.43 -21.87
C SER A 56 -2.50 -13.53 -23.10
N SER A 57 -1.84 -12.36 -23.19
CA SER A 57 -1.98 -11.43 -24.31
C SER A 57 -1.13 -11.86 -25.52
N SER A 58 -1.67 -11.71 -26.73
CA SER A 58 -0.95 -11.98 -27.98
C SER A 58 0.29 -11.11 -28.19
N ASP A 59 0.29 -9.90 -27.59
CA ASP A 59 1.37 -8.92 -27.76
C ASP A 59 2.51 -9.14 -26.75
N CYS A 60 2.35 -10.08 -25.82
CA CYS A 60 3.33 -10.35 -24.77
C CYS A 60 4.63 -10.89 -25.35
N ASN A 61 5.74 -10.30 -24.93
CA ASN A 61 7.08 -10.70 -25.32
C ASN A 61 8.07 -10.49 -24.17
N ASN A 62 9.30 -10.98 -24.35
CA ASN A 62 10.33 -10.93 -23.31
C ASN A 62 10.67 -9.51 -22.82
N GLU A 63 10.59 -8.51 -23.69
CA GLU A 63 10.85 -7.12 -23.32
C GLU A 63 9.72 -6.55 -22.44
N ILE A 64 8.47 -6.88 -22.76
CA ILE A 64 7.30 -6.54 -21.95
C ILE A 64 7.36 -7.22 -20.57
N LEU A 65 7.72 -8.51 -20.51
CA LEU A 65 7.86 -9.22 -19.25
C LEU A 65 8.98 -8.63 -18.38
N LYS A 66 10.10 -8.26 -18.99
CA LYS A 66 11.19 -7.58 -18.28
C LYS A 66 10.77 -6.22 -17.73
N GLN A 67 10.03 -5.44 -18.52
CA GLN A 67 9.46 -4.17 -18.07
C GLN A 67 8.51 -4.37 -16.90
N PHE A 68 7.63 -5.38 -16.99
CA PHE A 68 6.70 -5.74 -15.93
C PHE A 68 7.42 -6.18 -14.65
N ASP A 69 8.52 -6.93 -14.74
CA ASP A 69 9.35 -7.31 -13.59
C ASP A 69 9.89 -6.08 -12.84
N GLU A 70 10.32 -5.05 -13.57
CA GLU A 70 10.81 -3.81 -12.95
C GLU A 70 9.65 -2.98 -12.36
N ILE A 71 8.51 -2.88 -13.05
CA ILE A 71 7.30 -2.27 -12.48
C ILE A 71 6.87 -3.00 -11.20
N SER A 72 6.96 -4.32 -11.18
CA SER A 72 6.64 -5.17 -10.02
C SER A 72 7.56 -4.85 -8.84
N LYS A 73 8.89 -4.78 -9.06
CA LYS A 73 9.87 -4.39 -8.04
C LYS A 73 9.60 -2.99 -7.50
N PHE A 74 9.28 -2.04 -8.38
CA PHE A 74 8.94 -0.67 -7.96
C PHE A 74 7.69 -0.64 -7.09
N THR A 75 6.65 -1.38 -7.49
CA THR A 75 5.40 -1.50 -6.74
C THR A 75 5.64 -2.10 -5.36
N LEU A 76 6.36 -3.23 -5.29
CA LEU A 76 6.75 -3.88 -4.03
C LEU A 76 7.58 -2.96 -3.13
N GLY A 77 8.50 -2.21 -3.72
CA GLY A 77 9.31 -1.23 -3.00
C GLY A 77 8.47 -0.12 -2.36
N CYS A 78 7.51 0.44 -3.11
CA CYS A 78 6.63 1.50 -2.62
C CYS A 78 5.64 1.01 -1.55
N SER A 79 5.08 -0.20 -1.72
CA SER A 79 4.05 -0.75 -0.84
C SER A 79 4.58 -1.54 0.35
N PHE A 80 5.90 -1.70 0.48
CA PHE A 80 6.48 -2.52 1.55
C PHE A 80 6.17 -1.96 2.94
N ASN A 81 5.47 -2.75 3.76
CA ASN A 81 5.24 -2.49 5.18
C ASN A 81 4.82 -1.02 5.48
N PRO A 82 3.66 -0.55 5.01
CA PRO A 82 3.33 0.87 5.05
C PRO A 82 2.94 1.34 6.45
N LEU A 83 2.40 0.45 7.30
CA LEU A 83 1.92 0.79 8.66
C LEU A 83 2.52 -0.06 9.78
N GLY A 84 3.37 -1.05 9.50
CA GLY A 84 3.97 -1.86 10.54
C GLY A 84 4.81 -1.03 11.51
N LYS A 85 4.94 -1.53 12.74
CA LYS A 85 5.67 -0.86 13.82
C LYS A 85 7.17 -0.77 13.53
N ASP A 86 7.70 -1.71 12.75
CA ASP A 86 9.09 -1.82 12.32
C ASP A 86 9.38 -1.18 10.95
N ARG A 87 8.44 -0.40 10.39
CA ARG A 87 8.55 0.14 9.02
C ARG A 87 9.77 1.03 8.76
N MET A 88 10.44 1.55 9.78
CA MET A 88 11.69 2.31 9.60
C MET A 88 12.95 1.42 9.59
N LEU A 89 12.86 0.17 10.07
CA LEU A 89 14.01 -0.71 10.27
C LEU A 89 14.48 -1.40 8.99
N LYS A 90 13.56 -1.68 8.06
CA LYS A 90 13.85 -2.39 6.81
C LYS A 90 13.39 -1.57 5.62
N ASN A 91 14.31 -1.30 4.70
CA ASN A 91 14.05 -0.59 3.46
C ASN A 91 14.36 -1.53 2.29
N PRO A 92 13.41 -1.82 1.39
CA PRO A 92 13.68 -2.67 0.26
C PRO A 92 14.54 -1.95 -0.78
N GLU A 93 15.38 -2.72 -1.47
CA GLU A 93 16.34 -2.23 -2.45
C GLU A 93 16.28 -3.11 -3.69
N TYR A 94 16.26 -2.49 -4.86
CA TYR A 94 16.24 -3.19 -6.14
C TYR A 94 17.12 -2.47 -7.16
N VAL A 95 17.52 -3.21 -8.20
CA VAL A 95 18.28 -2.69 -9.34
C VAL A 95 17.34 -2.57 -10.54
N PHE A 96 17.40 -1.41 -11.20
CA PHE A 96 16.53 -1.04 -12.32
C PHE A 96 17.34 -0.70 -13.56
N THR A 97 16.83 -1.08 -14.73
CA THR A 97 17.29 -0.61 -16.03
C THR A 97 16.40 0.52 -16.58
N TYR A 98 15.18 0.66 -16.09
CA TYR A 98 14.24 1.71 -16.47
C TYR A 98 13.94 2.68 -15.32
N ASP A 99 13.74 3.95 -15.69
CA ASP A 99 13.28 5.01 -14.79
C ASP A 99 11.76 4.96 -14.63
N ILE A 100 11.30 4.02 -13.81
CA ILE A 100 9.86 3.81 -13.53
C ILE A 100 9.22 5.07 -12.94
N GLU A 101 9.93 5.79 -12.08
CA GLU A 101 9.41 6.98 -11.41
C GLU A 101 9.16 8.12 -12.40
N SER A 102 10.13 8.40 -13.28
CA SER A 102 9.98 9.43 -14.31
C SER A 102 8.91 9.04 -15.33
N TRP A 103 8.80 7.75 -15.67
CA TRP A 103 7.76 7.26 -16.57
C TRP A 103 6.35 7.51 -16.02
N ILE A 104 6.09 7.15 -14.75
CA ILE A 104 4.79 7.37 -14.09
C ILE A 104 4.46 8.87 -13.98
N LYS A 105 5.45 9.73 -13.76
CA LYS A 105 5.27 11.18 -13.67
C LYS A 105 5.18 11.87 -15.02
N SER A 106 5.50 11.19 -16.11
CA SER A 106 5.52 11.79 -17.43
C SER A 106 4.09 12.06 -17.90
N VAL A 107 3.86 13.24 -18.47
CA VAL A 107 2.56 13.65 -19.05
C VAL A 107 2.42 13.15 -20.50
N SER A 108 3.45 12.47 -21.03
CA SER A 108 3.48 11.95 -22.39
C SER A 108 3.14 10.47 -22.42
N ASP A 109 2.38 10.00 -23.42
CA ASP A 109 2.09 8.58 -23.67
C ASP A 109 3.30 7.79 -24.22
N LYS A 110 4.51 8.13 -23.77
CA LYS A 110 5.73 7.46 -24.19
C LYS A 110 5.85 6.08 -23.54
N PRO A 111 6.29 5.06 -24.28
CA PRO A 111 6.52 3.74 -23.73
C PRO A 111 7.69 3.76 -22.75
N LEU A 112 7.71 2.78 -21.82
CA LEU A 112 8.75 2.66 -20.79
C LEU A 112 10.17 2.54 -21.39
N THR A 113 10.29 2.00 -22.61
CA THR A 113 11.55 1.95 -23.36
C THR A 113 12.22 3.32 -23.55
N SER A 114 11.43 4.41 -23.56
CA SER A 114 11.94 5.79 -23.66
C SER A 114 12.58 6.30 -22.37
N PHE A 115 12.43 5.57 -21.26
CA PHE A 115 12.90 5.93 -19.93
C PHE A 115 14.03 5.01 -19.46
N LYS A 116 14.77 4.40 -20.39
CA LYS A 116 15.88 3.51 -20.07
C LYS A 116 17.07 4.32 -19.53
N PHE A 117 17.64 3.87 -18.42
CA PHE A 117 18.88 4.45 -17.91
C PHE A 117 20.07 4.10 -18.81
N SER A 118 21.08 4.98 -18.84
CA SER A 118 22.35 4.68 -19.51
C SER A 118 23.09 3.52 -18.82
N HIS A 119 22.94 3.39 -17.50
CA HIS A 119 23.49 2.31 -16.68
C HIS A 119 22.46 1.92 -15.62
N THR A 120 22.48 0.66 -15.18
CA THR A 120 21.59 0.18 -14.11
C THR A 120 21.69 1.04 -12.86
N GLN A 121 20.56 1.35 -12.25
CA GLN A 121 20.46 2.18 -11.04
C GLN A 121 19.98 1.34 -9.87
N LYS A 122 20.63 1.49 -8.71
CA LYS A 122 20.15 0.92 -7.45
C LYS A 122 19.19 1.92 -6.80
N VAL A 123 18.00 1.47 -6.45
CA VAL A 123 16.96 2.30 -5.83
C VAL A 123 16.57 1.70 -4.49
N VAL A 124 16.54 2.54 -3.46
CA VAL A 124 16.12 2.19 -2.11
C VAL A 124 14.81 2.90 -1.79
N PHE A 125 13.84 2.19 -1.23
CA PHE A 125 12.52 2.76 -0.93
C PHE A 125 12.39 3.05 0.56
N LYS A 126 12.29 4.35 0.90
CA LYS A 126 12.29 4.81 2.29
C LYS A 126 11.11 5.72 2.60
N PHE A 127 10.76 5.75 3.87
CA PHE A 127 10.00 6.86 4.44
C PHE A 127 10.96 7.97 4.84
N SER A 128 10.56 9.23 4.65
CA SER A 128 11.24 10.33 5.34
C SER A 128 10.80 10.40 6.80
N ASP A 129 11.62 11.01 7.67
CA ASP A 129 11.26 11.18 9.08
C ASP A 129 9.97 12.00 9.24
N LEU A 130 9.79 13.02 8.40
CA LEU A 130 8.56 13.83 8.37
C LEU A 130 7.34 13.00 7.98
N GLN A 131 7.48 12.14 6.96
CA GLN A 131 6.41 11.25 6.53
C GLN A 131 6.04 10.24 7.62
N PHE A 132 7.05 9.60 8.22
CA PHE A 132 6.86 8.66 9.32
C PHE A 132 6.16 9.33 10.52
N LYS A 133 6.64 10.51 10.93
CA LYS A 133 6.09 11.27 12.05
C LYS A 133 4.62 11.65 11.79
N ALA A 134 4.29 12.17 10.61
CA ALA A 134 2.91 12.55 10.27
C ALA A 134 1.94 11.36 10.37
N VAL A 135 2.36 10.18 9.88
CA VAL A 135 1.57 8.94 10.00
C VAL A 135 1.47 8.50 11.45
N GLN A 136 2.59 8.46 12.19
CA GLN A 136 2.62 7.98 13.57
C GLN A 136 1.81 8.88 14.52
N ASP A 137 1.92 10.19 14.38
CA ASP A 137 1.13 11.16 15.14
C ASP A 137 -0.37 10.96 14.88
N THR A 138 -0.75 10.64 13.64
CA THR A 138 -2.15 10.36 13.32
C THR A 138 -2.62 9.04 13.92
N LEU A 139 -1.83 7.96 13.83
CA LEU A 139 -2.17 6.69 14.46
C LEU A 139 -2.32 6.82 15.98
N ASN A 140 -1.44 7.57 16.64
CA ASN A 140 -1.44 7.77 18.09
C ASN A 140 -2.67 8.55 18.61
N ARG A 141 -3.44 9.22 17.74
CA ARG A 141 -4.69 9.91 18.12
C ARG A 141 -5.88 8.96 18.26
N TYR A 142 -5.74 7.71 17.84
CA TYR A 142 -6.82 6.72 17.86
C TYR A 142 -6.41 5.49 18.70
N PRO A 143 -7.37 4.73 19.25
CA PRO A 143 -7.08 3.47 19.92
C PRO A 143 -6.31 2.50 19.02
N ASP A 144 -5.38 1.72 19.59
CA ASP A 144 -4.62 0.69 18.88
C ASP A 144 -5.45 -0.59 18.66
N ASN A 145 -6.60 -0.45 18.01
CA ASN A 145 -7.51 -1.52 17.61
C ASN A 145 -7.93 -1.36 16.14
N MET A 146 -8.72 -2.30 15.61
CA MET A 146 -9.03 -2.35 14.18
C MET A 146 -9.83 -1.12 13.72
N SER A 147 -10.87 -0.74 14.46
CA SER A 147 -11.68 0.44 14.12
C SER A 147 -10.93 1.75 14.31
N GLY A 148 -10.13 1.89 15.37
CA GLY A 148 -9.27 3.05 15.62
C GLY A 148 -8.25 3.26 14.50
N ARG A 149 -7.60 2.19 14.03
CA ARG A 149 -6.70 2.24 12.86
C ARG A 149 -7.46 2.57 11.56
N GLY A 150 -8.64 2.00 11.36
CA GLY A 150 -9.51 2.33 10.22
C GLY A 150 -9.93 3.80 10.19
N LEU A 151 -10.19 4.41 11.36
CA LEU A 151 -10.49 5.84 11.49
C LEU A 151 -9.25 6.70 11.25
N ALA A 152 -8.09 6.32 11.79
CA ALA A 152 -6.83 7.03 11.56
C ALA A 152 -6.50 7.15 10.07
N LEU A 153 -6.75 6.09 9.30
CA LEU A 153 -6.52 6.04 7.86
C LEU A 153 -7.28 7.09 7.06
N LYS A 154 -8.45 7.54 7.53
CA LYS A 154 -9.18 8.63 6.87
C LYS A 154 -8.43 9.96 6.92
N SER A 155 -7.60 10.12 7.94
CA SER A 155 -6.86 11.35 8.21
C SER A 155 -5.43 11.28 7.67
N ILE A 156 -4.93 10.08 7.35
CA ILE A 156 -3.60 9.90 6.76
C ILE A 156 -3.71 10.17 5.27
N SER A 157 -2.90 11.12 4.78
CA SER A 157 -2.85 11.34 3.34
C SER A 157 -2.16 10.18 2.62
N MET A 158 -2.71 9.77 1.48
CA MET A 158 -2.20 8.65 0.69
C MET A 158 -0.74 8.84 0.25
N HIS A 159 -0.29 10.07 0.03
CA HIS A 159 1.12 10.35 -0.30
C HIS A 159 2.07 10.03 0.84
N ASN A 160 1.60 9.98 2.08
CA ASN A 160 2.39 9.64 3.25
C ASN A 160 2.40 8.14 3.56
N LEU A 161 1.54 7.34 2.94
CA LEU A 161 1.49 5.89 3.17
C LEU A 161 2.59 5.13 2.41
N TRP A 162 3.02 5.66 1.26
CA TRP A 162 3.90 4.94 0.34
C TRP A 162 5.34 5.38 0.45
N ARG A 163 6.27 4.43 0.42
CA ARG A 163 7.70 4.72 0.44
C ARG A 163 8.08 5.47 -0.83
N LYS A 164 9.09 6.33 -0.72
CA LYS A 164 9.63 7.09 -1.84
C LYS A 164 10.88 6.40 -2.38
N PRO A 165 11.03 6.26 -3.70
CA PRO A 165 12.25 5.77 -4.31
C PRO A 165 13.36 6.80 -4.14
N LEU A 166 14.53 6.37 -3.68
CA LEU A 166 15.75 7.17 -3.59
C LEU A 166 16.84 6.47 -4.39
N ARG A 167 17.46 7.24 -5.29
CA ARG A 167 18.62 6.78 -6.08
C ARG A 167 19.88 7.15 -5.29
N ASN A 168 20.78 6.20 -5.13
CA ASN A 168 22.11 6.45 -4.57
C ASN A 168 23.07 6.91 -5.64
#